data_AF-Q0ZKK6-F1
#
_entry.id   AF-Q0ZKK6-F1
#
_cell.length_a   1.000
_cell.length_b   1.000
_cell.length_c   1.000
_cell.angle_alpha   90.00
_cell.angle_beta   90.00
_cell.angle_gamma   90.00
#
_symmetry.space_group_name_H-M   'P 1'
#
loop_
_entity.id
_entity.type
_entity.pdbx_description
1 polymer ?
#
loop_
_entity_poly.entity_id
_entity_poly.type
_entity_poly.pdbx_seq_one_letter_code
_entity_poly.pdbx_strand_id
1 'polypeptide(L)' 'MKEVDIDISNHTSDLIDNKILRQSDLVVTLCSDADENCPVIPPNVKKEHWGFDDPAGKSWSEFQRVRDEIGQKIKQFYDN' A
#
# COMPACT_ATOMS: atom_id res chain seq x y z
N MET A 1 -2.15 -13.68 0.69
CA MET A 1 -0.89 -13.74 -0.10
C MET A 1 -0.43 -15.16 -0.41
N LYS A 2 -0.52 -16.12 0.52
CA LYS A 2 -0.08 -17.52 0.30
C LYS A 2 -0.62 -18.19 -0.98
N GLU A 3 -1.82 -17.84 -1.46
CA GLU A 3 -2.39 -18.36 -2.72
C GLU A 3 -1.53 -18.06 -3.96
N VAL A 4 -0.69 -17.02 -3.90
CA VAL A 4 0.29 -16.67 -4.94
C VAL A 4 1.73 -16.91 -4.47
N ASP A 5 1.92 -17.84 -3.53
CA ASP A 5 3.22 -18.27 -2.99
C ASP A 5 4.07 -17.15 -2.36
N ILE A 6 3.43 -16.06 -1.92
CA ILE A 6 4.08 -14.97 -1.16
C ILE A 6 3.68 -15.10 0.30
N ASP A 7 4.68 -15.25 1.17
CA ASP A 7 4.49 -15.30 2.62
C ASP A 7 4.65 -13.89 3.23
N ILE A 8 3.64 -13.47 3.98
CA ILE A 8 3.63 -12.22 4.74
C ILE A 8 3.32 -12.49 6.23
N SER A 9 3.38 -13.74 6.70
CA SER A 9 3.00 -14.09 8.08
C SER A 9 3.90 -13.47 9.14
N ASN A 10 5.11 -13.05 8.76
CA ASN A 10 6.06 -12.36 9.62
C ASN A 10 5.86 -10.83 9.64
N HIS A 11 4.94 -10.29 8.86
CA HIS A 11 4.63 -8.85 8.88
C HIS A 11 3.79 -8.48 10.10
N THR A 12 3.97 -7.26 10.58
CA THR A 12 3.23 -6.67 11.70
C THR A 12 2.41 -5.46 11.25
N SER A 13 1.36 -5.15 12.02
CA SER A 13 0.54 -3.96 11.81
C SER A 13 1.11 -2.81 12.64
N ASP A 14 1.93 -1.97 12.01
CA ASP A 14 2.67 -0.91 12.69
C ASP A 14 2.09 0.48 12.39
N LEU A 15 2.26 1.41 13.34
CA LEU A 15 1.95 2.82 13.12
C LEU A 15 3.03 3.47 12.25
N ILE A 16 2.68 4.61 11.63
CA ILE A 16 3.62 5.38 10.79
C ILE A 16 4.85 5.80 11.61
N ASP A 17 6.03 5.35 11.19
CA ASP A 17 7.30 5.84 11.70
C ASP A 17 7.77 7.07 10.91
N ASN A 18 7.87 8.21 11.60
CA ASN A 18 8.33 9.46 11.02
C ASN A 18 9.77 9.40 10.48
N LYS A 19 10.63 8.51 10.99
CA LYS A 19 11.99 8.32 10.47
C LYS A 19 11.95 7.65 9.11
N ILE A 20 11.17 6.57 8.98
CA ILE A 20 10.96 5.90 7.69
C ILE A 20 10.36 6.91 6.71
N LEU A 21 9.29 7.61 7.12
CA LEU A 21 8.61 8.59 6.28
C LEU A 21 9.56 9.67 5.70
N ARG A 22 10.50 10.17 6.50
CA ARG A 22 11.47 11.20 6.07
C ARG A 22 12.60 10.66 5.21
N GLN A 23 12.88 9.37 5.30
CA GLN A 23 13.95 8.69 4.55
C GLN A 23 13.45 8.06 3.25
N SER A 24 12.14 7.89 3.09
CA SER A 24 11.53 7.36 1.87
C SER A 24 11.72 8.30 0.68
N ASP A 25 12.05 7.74 -0.48
CA ASP A 25 12.00 8.46 -1.76
C ASP A 25 10.56 8.64 -2.27
N LEU A 26 9.70 7.65 -1.99
CA LEU A 26 8.31 7.59 -2.38
C LEU A 26 7.43 7.06 -1.24
N VAL A 27 6.30 7.71 -1.02
CA VAL A 27 5.23 7.28 -0.11
C VAL A 27 3.98 7.02 -0.96
N VAL A 28 3.42 5.83 -0.83
CA VAL A 28 2.19 5.42 -1.53
C VAL A 28 1.04 5.30 -0.53
N THR A 29 -0.03 6.08 -0.74
CA THR A 29 -1.29 5.94 0.01
C THR A 29 -2.25 5.02 -0.75
N LEU A 30 -2.89 4.07 -0.05
CA LEU A 30 -3.66 2.98 -0.68
C LEU A 30 -5.18 3.15 -0.63
N CYS A 31 -5.69 3.94 0.32
CA CYS A 31 -7.11 4.25 0.46
C CYS A 31 -7.30 5.75 0.67
N SER A 32 -8.50 6.24 0.38
CA SER A 32 -8.86 7.66 0.52
C SER A 32 -8.65 8.15 1.95
N ASP A 33 -9.03 7.33 2.94
CA ASP A 33 -8.82 7.65 4.37
C ASP A 33 -7.34 7.83 4.70
N ALA A 34 -6.46 7.01 4.12
CA ALA A 34 -5.01 7.15 4.31
C ALA A 34 -4.44 8.35 3.54
N ASP A 35 -5.07 8.75 2.44
CA ASP A 35 -4.66 9.93 1.69
C ASP A 35 -4.96 11.23 2.44
N GLU A 36 -6.13 11.29 3.08
CA GLU A 36 -6.61 12.44 3.86
C GLU A 36 -5.97 12.53 5.24
N ASN A 37 -5.77 11.40 5.92
CA ASN A 37 -5.20 11.36 7.28
C ASN A 37 -3.67 11.19 7.31
N CYS A 38 -3.02 11.18 6.15
CA CYS A 38 -1.57 11.05 6.11
C CYS A 38 -0.93 12.24 6.83
N PRO A 39 0.05 12.02 7.74
CA PRO A 39 0.85 13.09 8.30
C PRO A 39 1.44 13.96 7.20
N VAL A 40 1.74 15.22 7.51
CA VAL A 40 2.37 16.15 6.56
C VAL A 40 3.63 15.49 5.99
N ILE A 41 3.58 15.16 4.69
CA ILE A 41 4.68 14.53 3.99
C ILE A 41 5.80 15.57 3.83
N PRO A 42 7.05 15.24 4.20
CA PRO A 42 8.17 16.15 4.02
C PRO A 42 8.33 16.58 2.55
N PRO A 43 8.76 17.82 2.26
CA PRO A 43 8.81 18.35 0.91
C PRO A 43 9.81 17.62 -0.01
N ASN A 44 10.77 16.89 0.56
CA ASN A 44 11.75 16.10 -0.18
C ASN A 44 11.25 14.69 -0.55
N VAL A 45 10.03 14.32 -0.14
CA VAL A 45 9.47 12.97 -0.32
C VAL A 45 8.36 13.03 -1.34
N LYS A 46 8.43 12.18 -2.38
CA LYS A 46 7.35 12.08 -3.37
C LYS A 46 6.16 11.34 -2.75
N LYS A 47 4.95 11.83 -3.02
CA LYS A 47 3.70 11.18 -2.62
C LYS A 47 2.93 10.76 -3.86
N GLU A 48 2.50 9.50 -3.91
CA GLU A 48 1.54 9.00 -4.88
C GLU A 48 0.34 8.39 -4.18
N HIS A 49 -0.84 8.53 -4.78
CA HIS A 49 -2.04 7.87 -4.32
C HIS A 49 -2.44 6.77 -5.30
N TRP A 50 -2.44 5.53 -4.83
CA TRP A 50 -2.92 4.36 -5.58
C TRP A 50 -4.15 3.81 -4.87
N GLY A 51 -5.32 4.35 -5.20
CA GLY A 51 -6.57 3.98 -4.55
C GLY A 51 -7.04 2.57 -4.93
N PHE A 52 -7.29 1.74 -3.91
CA PHE A 52 -7.94 0.43 -4.03
C PHE A 52 -9.10 0.33 -3.03
N ASP A 53 -10.10 -0.49 -3.35
CA ASP A 53 -11.19 -0.77 -2.41
C ASP A 53 -10.67 -1.59 -1.22
N ASP A 54 -11.15 -1.29 -0.01
CA ASP A 54 -10.85 -2.11 1.17
C ASP A 54 -11.64 -3.43 1.14
N PRO A 55 -10.98 -4.61 1.05
CA PRO A 55 -11.67 -5.89 1.03
C PRO A 55 -12.18 -6.32 2.42
N ALA A 56 -11.87 -5.60 3.50
CA ALA A 56 -12.33 -5.94 4.85
C ALA A 56 -13.87 -6.03 4.92
N GLY A 57 -14.37 -7.12 5.53
CA GLY A 57 -15.81 -7.39 5.62
C GLY A 57 -16.48 -7.82 4.31
N LYS A 58 -15.72 -8.02 3.22
CA LYS A 58 -16.22 -8.55 1.94
C LYS A 58 -15.94 -10.06 1.80
N SER A 59 -16.41 -10.64 0.69
CA SER A 59 -16.10 -12.01 0.32
C SER A 59 -14.62 -12.19 -0.01
N TRP A 60 -14.13 -13.43 0.10
CA TRP A 60 -12.75 -13.78 -0.25
C TRP A 60 -12.34 -13.35 -1.67
N SER A 61 -13.29 -13.36 -2.61
CA SER A 61 -13.06 -12.90 -3.99
C SER A 61 -12.57 -11.46 -4.07
N GLU A 62 -13.00 -10.57 -3.17
CA GLU A 62 -12.53 -9.18 -3.15
C GLU A 62 -11.09 -9.08 -2.68
N PHE A 63 -10.66 -9.92 -1.73
CA PHE A 63 -9.26 -10.00 -1.34
C PHE A 63 -8.37 -10.46 -2.49
N GLN A 64 -8.83 -11.43 -3.29
CA GLN A 64 -8.11 -11.91 -4.47
C GLN A 64 -8.01 -10.82 -5.54
N ARG A 65 -9.13 -10.14 -5.83
CA ARG A 65 -9.17 -9.03 -6.80
C ARG A 65 -8.19 -7.92 -6.43
N VAL A 66 -8.30 -7.38 -5.22
CA VAL A 66 -7.46 -6.27 -4.75
C VAL A 66 -5.98 -6.67 -4.71
N ARG A 67 -5.66 -7.90 -4.28
CA ARG A 67 -4.29 -8.45 -4.32
C ARG A 67 -3.72 -8.40 -5.74
N ASP A 68 -4.48 -8.86 -6.72
CA ASP A 68 -4.01 -8.96 -8.10
C ASP A 68 -3.87 -7.58 -8.74
N GLU A 69 -4.77 -6.64 -8.44
CA GLU A 69 -4.67 -5.24 -8.85
C GLU A 69 -3.42 -4.56 -8.27
N ILE A 70 -3.14 -4.72 -6.97
CA ILE A 70 -1.92 -4.22 -6.32
C ILE A 70 -0.68 -4.81 -6.99
N GLY A 71 -0.67 -6.12 -7.24
CA GLY A 71 0.44 -6.80 -7.91
C GLY A 71 0.71 -6.24 -9.31
N GLN A 72 -0.34 -6.02 -10.11
CA GLN A 72 -0.21 -5.40 -11.44
C GLN A 72 0.31 -3.96 -11.36
N LYS A 73 -0.18 -3.16 -10.41
CA LYS A 73 0.26 -1.78 -10.23
C LYS A 73 1.74 -1.68 -9.85
N ILE A 74 2.20 -2.54 -8.94
CA ILE A 74 3.62 -2.61 -8.55
C ILE A 74 4.48 -3.05 -9.74
N LYS A 75 4.03 -4.02 -10.54
CA LYS A 75 4.75 -4.45 -11.74
C LYS A 75 4.90 -3.31 -12.76
N GLN A 76 3.81 -2.58 -13.03
CA GLN A 76 3.86 -1.40 -13.89
C GLN A 76 4.80 -0.31 -13.35
N PHE A 77 4.84 -0.11 -12.03
CA PHE A 77 5.77 0.84 -11.42
C PHE A 77 7.23 0.43 -11.59
N TYR A 78 7.54 -0.87 -11.51
CA TYR A 78 8.88 -1.39 -11.68
C TYR A 78 9.38 -1.35 -13.15
N ASP A 79 8.48 -1.59 -14.10
CA ASP A 79 8.82 -1.67 -15.53
C ASP A 79 9.03 -0.28 -16.19
N ASN A 80 8.74 0.83 -15.48
CA ASN A 80 8.89 2.22 -15.95
C ASN A 80 10.08 2.93 -15.29
#